data_AF-A0A7X7PES3-F1
#
_entry.id   AF-A0A7X7PES3-F1
#
_cell.length_a   1.000
_cell.length_b   1.000
_cell.length_c   1.000
_cell.angle_alpha   90.00
_cell.angle_beta   90.00
_cell.angle_gamma   90.00
#
_symmetry.space_group_name_H-M   'P 1'
#
loop_
_entity.id
_entity.type
_entity.pdbx_description
1 polymer ?
#
loop_
_entity_poly.entity_id
_entity_poly.type
_entity_poly.pdbx_seq_one_letter_code
_entity_poly.pdbx_strand_id
1 'polypeptide(L)'
;MATHSNRRVRDVQLRVDVDLHPGWVSGADVELEPGDIVMCTDGRAEVVKILGRTGDSSRLLELRLETPGAKPFFAAASNVLAQPES
;
A
#
# COMPACT_ATOMS: atom_id res chain seq x y z
N MET A 1 8.20 -20.88 -24.68
CA MET A 1 7.41 -21.23 -23.48
C MET A 1 7.91 -20.35 -22.34
N ALA A 2 7.12 -19.36 -21.90
CA ALA A 2 7.53 -18.43 -20.84
C ALA A 2 7.19 -19.03 -19.47
N THR A 3 8.22 -19.36 -18.69
CA THR A 3 8.12 -19.86 -17.32
C THR A 3 7.64 -18.74 -16.40
N HIS A 4 6.36 -18.79 -16.03
CA HIS A 4 5.79 -17.89 -15.02
C HIS A 4 6.31 -18.32 -13.65
N SER A 5 7.40 -17.70 -13.20
CA SER A 5 7.93 -17.92 -11.86
C SER A 5 7.07 -17.19 -10.84
N ASN A 6 6.12 -17.89 -10.22
CA ASN A 6 5.44 -17.45 -9.00
C ASN A 6 6.41 -17.54 -7.81
N ARG A 7 7.40 -16.65 -7.77
CA ARG A 7 8.30 -16.53 -6.62
C ARG A 7 7.52 -15.82 -5.50
N ARG A 8 6.96 -16.60 -4.57
CA ARG A 8 6.49 -16.08 -3.28
C ARG A 8 7.66 -15.38 -2.58
N VAL A 9 7.68 -14.06 -2.64
CA VAL A 9 8.53 -13.24 -1.78
C VAL A 9 8.11 -13.53 -0.34
N ARG A 10 9.08 -13.87 0.52
CA ARG A 10 8.81 -14.18 1.93
C ARG A 10 8.18 -12.94 2.58
N ASP A 11 7.05 -13.16 3.26
CA ASP A 11 6.14 -12.20 3.92
C ASP A 11 6.83 -11.12 4.79
N VAL A 12 8.06 -11.38 5.24
CA VAL A 12 8.78 -10.55 6.22
C VAL A 12 9.35 -9.25 5.62
N GLN A 13 9.47 -9.14 4.29
CA GLN A 13 10.13 -7.98 3.64
C GLN A 13 9.20 -6.90 3.08
N LEU A 14 7.88 -7.05 3.17
CA LEU A 14 6.92 -6.18 2.48
C LEU A 14 6.03 -5.34 3.40
N ARG A 15 6.23 -5.41 4.72
CA ARG A 15 5.45 -4.64 5.68
C ARG A 15 6.22 -3.41 6.11
N VAL A 16 5.59 -2.23 5.98
CA VAL A 16 6.07 -1.02 6.63
C VAL A 16 5.97 -1.22 8.13
N ASP A 17 7.06 -0.98 8.84
CA ASP A 17 7.08 -1.12 10.29
C ASP A 17 6.24 0.00 10.92
N VAL A 18 5.14 -0.38 11.57
CA VAL A 18 4.20 0.54 12.25
C VAL A 18 4.92 1.28 13.39
N ASP A 19 5.93 0.67 14.02
CA ASP A 19 6.65 1.26 15.14
C ASP A 19 7.53 2.46 14.73
N LEU A 20 7.81 2.61 13.43
CA LEU A 20 8.54 3.76 12.88
C LEU A 20 7.66 4.98 12.60
N HIS A 21 6.34 4.83 12.68
CA HIS A 21 5.36 5.90 12.40
C HIS A 21 4.31 5.98 13.51
N PRO A 22 4.67 6.49 14.70
CA PRO A 22 3.73 6.61 15.82
C PRO A 22 2.49 7.40 15.41
N GLY A 23 1.32 6.80 15.65
CA GLY A 23 0.01 7.34 15.31
C GLY A 23 -0.57 6.84 13.98
N TRP A 24 0.24 6.27 13.08
CA TRP A 24 -0.24 5.75 11.81
C TRP A 24 -0.81 4.33 11.98
N VAL A 25 -1.90 4.03 11.28
CA VAL A 25 -2.62 2.74 11.39
C VAL A 25 -2.51 1.96 10.09
N SER A 26 -2.72 0.64 10.13
CA SER A 26 -2.71 -0.14 8.88
C SER A 26 -3.83 0.36 7.96
N GLY A 27 -3.51 0.53 6.67
CA GLY A 27 -4.51 0.87 5.66
C GLY A 27 -5.60 -0.19 5.50
N ALA A 28 -5.41 -1.40 6.03
CA ALA A 28 -6.44 -2.43 6.10
C ALA A 28 -7.54 -2.10 7.14
N ASP A 29 -7.18 -1.40 8.22
CA ASP A 29 -8.06 -1.15 9.37
C ASP A 29 -8.89 0.13 9.24
N VAL A 30 -8.60 0.95 8.22
CA VAL A 30 -9.35 2.19 7.91
C VAL A 30 -9.97 2.13 6.53
N GLU A 31 -11.05 2.87 6.33
CA GLU A 31 -11.58 3.09 4.97
C GLU A 31 -10.69 4.13 4.29
N LEU A 32 -10.09 3.75 3.15
CA LEU A 32 -9.29 4.66 2.34
C LEU A 32 -10.14 5.14 1.17
N GLU A 33 -9.88 6.36 0.72
CA GLU A 33 -10.49 6.98 -0.44
C GLU A 33 -9.43 7.45 -1.45
N PRO A 34 -9.76 7.55 -2.75
CA PRO A 34 -8.90 8.22 -3.71
C PRO A 34 -8.59 9.67 -3.27
N GLY A 35 -7.31 10.02 -3.23
CA GLY A 35 -6.79 11.28 -2.71
C GLY A 35 -6.13 11.17 -1.34
N ASP A 36 -6.36 10.08 -0.60
CA ASP A 36 -5.72 9.87 0.69
C ASP A 36 -4.22 9.69 0.58
N ILE A 37 -3.49 10.19 1.58
CA ILE A 37 -2.05 10.01 1.69
C ILE A 37 -1.74 8.82 2.61
N VAL A 38 -0.96 7.89 2.07
CA VAL A 38 -0.49 6.70 2.77
C VAL A 38 1.04 6.64 2.79
N MET A 39 1.60 5.90 3.74
CA MET A 39 3.01 5.54 3.78
C MET A 39 3.17 4.11 3.28
N CYS A 40 4.03 3.91 2.28
CA CYS A 40 4.44 2.58 1.81
C CYS A 40 5.96 2.41 1.95
N THR A 41 6.47 1.23 1.60
CA THR A 41 7.90 0.92 1.65
C THR A 41 8.76 1.83 0.78
N ASP A 42 8.16 2.43 -0.26
CA ASP A 42 8.81 3.35 -1.19
C ASP A 42 8.61 4.84 -0.82
N GLY A 43 7.94 5.13 0.31
CA GLY A 43 7.71 6.48 0.84
C GLY A 43 6.24 6.91 0.86
N ARG A 44 6.00 8.23 0.87
CA ARG A 44 4.64 8.81 0.83
C ARG A 44 4.02 8.64 -0.55
N ALA A 45 2.79 8.17 -0.58
CA ALA A 45 2.03 7.96 -1.80
C ALA A 45 0.58 8.42 -1.64
N GLU A 46 0.00 8.87 -2.74
CA GLU A 46 -1.43 9.17 -2.86
C GLU A 46 -2.17 7.93 -3.38
N VAL A 47 -3.34 7.65 -2.81
CA VAL A 47 -4.28 6.67 -3.35
C VAL A 47 -4.92 7.23 -4.60
N VAL A 48 -4.60 6.66 -5.76
CA VAL A 48 -5.16 7.07 -7.05
C VAL A 48 -6.50 6.37 -7.30
N LYS A 49 -6.58 5.06 -7.00
CA LYS A 49 -7.79 4.24 -7.16
C LYS A 49 -7.83 3.07 -6.19
N ILE A 50 -9.04 2.55 -5.99
CA ILE A 50 -9.29 1.29 -5.28
C ILE A 50 -9.91 0.32 -6.29
N LEU A 51 -9.23 -0.80 -6.54
CA LEU A 51 -9.55 -1.70 -7.66
C LEU A 51 -10.28 -2.98 -7.24
N GLY A 52 -10.30 -3.31 -5.95
CA GLY A 52 -10.93 -4.53 -5.45
C GLY A 52 -10.28 -5.04 -4.17
N ARG A 53 -10.16 -6.36 -4.04
CA ARG A 53 -9.53 -7.02 -2.88
C ARG A 53 -8.36 -7.91 -3.28
N THR A 54 -7.38 -8.01 -2.39
CA THR A 54 -6.23 -8.91 -2.48
C THR A 54 -6.53 -10.26 -1.81
N GLY A 55 -5.60 -11.22 -1.94
CA GLY A 55 -5.76 -12.58 -1.37
C GLY A 55 -5.80 -12.62 0.16
N ASP A 56 -5.32 -11.58 0.84
CA ASP A 56 -5.45 -11.38 2.30
C ASP A 56 -6.76 -10.65 2.69
N SER A 57 -7.69 -10.48 1.75
CA SER A 57 -8.95 -9.76 1.87
C SER A 57 -8.86 -8.25 2.07
N SER A 58 -7.66 -7.66 2.11
CA SER A 58 -7.48 -6.21 2.15
C SER A 58 -7.79 -5.57 0.78
N ARG A 59 -7.91 -4.24 0.73
CA ARG A 59 -8.20 -3.51 -0.52
C ARG A 59 -6.96 -3.48 -1.42
N LEU A 60 -7.14 -3.65 -2.73
CA LEU A 60 -6.09 -3.40 -3.73
C LEU A 60 -6.10 -1.92 -4.11
N LEU A 61 -4.99 -1.24 -3.85
CA LEU A 61 -4.80 0.18 -4.10
C LEU A 61 -3.92 0.40 -5.32
N GLU A 62 -4.30 1.32 -6.19
CA GLU A 62 -3.39 1.97 -7.13
C GLU A 62 -2.83 3.21 -6.44
N LEU A 63 -1.51 3.27 -6.27
CA LEU A 63 -0.81 4.34 -5.57
C LEU A 63 0.09 5.11 -6.53
N ARG A 64 0.36 6.38 -6.21
CA ARG A 64 1.38 7.18 -6.88
C ARG A 64 2.24 7.87 -5.83
N LEU A 65 3.56 7.70 -5.94
CA LEU A 65 4.49 8.42 -5.06
C LEU A 65 4.37 9.93 -5.27
N GLU A 66 4.53 10.71 -4.20
CA GLU A 66 4.55 12.19 -4.27
C GLU A 66 5.71 12.71 -5.16
N THR A 67 6.73 11.89 -5.42
CA THR A 67 7.84 12.20 -6.32
C THR A 67 7.35 12.53 -7.74
N PRO A 68 7.67 13.71 -8.29
CA PRO A 68 7.25 14.11 -9.63
C PRO A 68 7.65 13.10 -10.70
N GLY A 69 6.68 12.71 -11.55
CA GLY A 69 6.91 11.77 -12.65
C GLY A 69 6.92 10.28 -12.25
N ALA A 70 6.67 9.95 -10.98
CA ALA A 70 6.49 8.57 -10.56
C ALA A 70 5.29 7.94 -11.26
N LYS A 71 5.49 6.73 -11.80
CA LYS A 71 4.40 5.94 -12.38
C LYS A 71 3.54 5.34 -11.28
N PRO A 72 2.22 5.20 -11.49
CA PRO A 72 1.37 4.46 -10.58
C PRO A 72 1.83 3.01 -10.42
N PHE A 73 1.64 2.46 -9.22
CA PHE A 73 1.93 1.08 -8.88
C PHE A 73 0.84 0.53 -7.95
N PHE A 74 0.88 -0.77 -7.67
CA PHE A 74 -0.16 -1.42 -6.87
C PHE A 74 0.36 -1.87 -5.52
N ALA A 75 -0.47 -1.69 -4.49
CA ALA A 75 -0.20 -2.19 -3.14
C ALA A 75 -1.48 -2.75 -2.50
N ALA A 76 -1.31 -3.72 -1.62
CA ALA A 76 -2.37 -4.14 -0.71
C ALA A 76 -2.52 -3.10 0.41
N ALA A 77 -3.75 -2.83 0.84
CA ALA A 77 -4.00 -1.88 1.94
C ALA A 77 -3.37 -2.34 3.27
N SER A 78 -3.17 -3.64 3.45
CA SER A 78 -2.40 -4.24 4.56
C SER A 78 -0.90 -3.90 4.54
N ASN A 79 -0.36 -3.46 3.40
CA ASN A 79 1.05 -3.13 3.22
C ASN A 79 1.32 -1.62 3.24
N VAL A 80 0.32 -0.80 3.58
CA VAL A 80 0.49 0.64 3.73
C VAL A 80 0.01 1.09 5.11
N LEU A 81 0.51 2.23 5.53
CA LEU A 81 0.01 2.92 6.71
C LEU A 81 -0.82 4.12 6.28
N ALA A 82 -1.97 4.29 6.89
CA ALA A 82 -2.81 5.46 6.74
C ALA A 82 -2.54 6.43 7.89
N GLN A 83 -2.57 7.72 7.59
CA GLN A 83 -2.63 8.74 8.61
C GLN A 83 -4.02 8.66 9.28
N PRO A 84 -4.13 8.62 10.61
CA PRO A 84 -5.42 8.68 11.28
C PRO A 84 -6.06 10.02 10.94
N GLU A 85 -7.37 10.00 10.63
CA GLU A 85 -8.16 11.22 10.52
C GLU A 85 -8.01 12.02 11.83
N SER A 86 -7.69 13.32 11.71
CA SER A 86 -7.64 14.24 12.86
C SER A 86 -9.04 14.58 13.36
#